data_AF-A0A523G4I2-F1
#
_entry.id   AF-A0A523G4I2-F1
#
_cell.length_a   1.000
_cell.length_b   1.000
_cell.length_c   1.000
_cell.angle_alpha   90.00
_cell.angle_beta   90.00
_cell.angle_gamma   90.00
#
_symmetry.space_group_name_H-M   'P 1'
#
loop_
_entity.id
_entity.type
_entity.pdbx_description
1 polymer ?
#
loop_
_entity_poly.entity_id
_entity_poly.type
_entity_poly.pdbx_seq_one_letter_code
_entity_poly.pdbx_strand_id
1 'polypeptide(L)'
;MAVNCGNYRPIRALIAEQASRFPDKTYAYSIDQDKSLTYGQLHVLGNRMARYFRDRGLKANDRVLLLSENSLEFMAIFLGVQRHGATIATANVEMN
;
A
#
# COMPACT_ATOMS: atom_id res chain seq x y z
N MET A 1 -3.04 0.85 25.51
CA MET A 1 -3.88 2.06 25.46
C MET A 1 -4.24 2.31 24.00
N ALA A 2 -5.49 2.09 23.61
CA ALA A 2 -5.95 2.44 22.26
C ALA A 2 -6.30 3.94 22.28
N VAL A 3 -5.58 4.74 21.50
CA VAL A 3 -5.92 6.15 21.32
C VAL A 3 -7.27 6.22 20.60
N ASN A 4 -8.29 6.76 21.26
CA ASN A 4 -9.58 7.04 20.64
C ASN A 4 -9.45 8.32 19.82
N CYS A 5 -8.93 8.18 18.60
CA CYS A 5 -8.91 9.24 17.61
C CYS A 5 -10.30 9.29 16.96
N GLY A 6 -11.23 10.07 17.53
CA GLY A 6 -12.54 10.31 16.92
C GLY A 6 -12.37 10.66 15.43
N ASN A 7 -12.91 9.81 14.55
CA ASN A 7 -12.83 9.87 13.08
C ASN A 7 -11.50 9.54 12.39
N TYR A 8 -10.49 8.95 13.04
CA TYR A 8 -9.30 8.47 12.32
C TYR A 8 -9.65 7.29 11.40
N ARG A 9 -9.50 7.48 10.09
CA ARG A 9 -9.66 6.43 9.09
C ARG A 9 -8.32 6.19 8.40
N PRO A 10 -7.64 5.07 8.66
CA PRO A 10 -6.36 4.79 8.01
C PRO A 10 -6.59 4.58 6.51
N ILE A 11 -5.64 4.99 5.69
CA ILE A 11 -5.71 4.88 4.23
C ILE A 11 -6.07 3.46 3.75
N ARG A 12 -5.55 2.42 4.40
CA ARG A 12 -5.90 1.02 4.09
C ARG A 12 -7.39 0.72 4.21
N ALA A 13 -8.09 1.36 5.16
CA ALA A 13 -9.52 1.18 5.37
C ALA A 13 -10.34 1.92 4.31
N LEU A 14 -9.91 3.12 3.91
CA LEU A 14 -10.53 3.86 2.80
C LEU A 14 -10.42 3.07 1.49
N ILE A 15 -9.25 2.53 1.18
CA ILE A 15 -9.05 1.70 -0.02
C ILE A 15 -9.87 0.41 0.05
N ALA A 16 -9.96 -0.24 1.22
CA ALA A 16 -10.78 -1.44 1.38
C ALA A 16 -12.27 -1.16 1.15
N GLU A 17 -12.78 -0.02 1.63
CA GLU A 17 -14.17 0.39 1.36
C GLU A 17 -14.39 0.62 -0.14
N GLN A 18 -13.50 1.35 -0.81
CA GLN A 18 -13.63 1.59 -2.26
C GLN A 18 -13.50 0.30 -3.07
N ALA A 19 -12.62 -0.63 -2.67
CA ALA A 19 -12.48 -1.92 -3.33
C ALA A 19 -13.72 -2.81 -3.17
N SER A 20 -14.44 -2.69 -2.06
CA SER A 20 -15.72 -3.37 -1.85
C SER A 20 -16.84 -2.74 -2.69
N ARG A 21 -16.91 -1.41 -2.74
CA ARG A 21 -17.96 -0.67 -3.45
C ARG A 21 -17.78 -0.67 -4.97
N PHE A 22 -16.55 -0.57 -5.44
CA PHE A 22 -16.20 -0.38 -6.86
C PHE A 22 -14.97 -1.22 -7.23
N PRO A 23 -15.05 -2.56 -7.19
CA PRO A 23 -13.88 -3.43 -7.38
C PRO A 23 -13.20 -3.26 -8.74
N ASP A 24 -13.99 -3.01 -9.79
CA ASP A 24 -13.51 -2.93 -11.18
C ASP A 24 -13.18 -1.50 -11.62
N LYS A 25 -13.40 -0.50 -10.75
CA LYS A 25 -13.05 0.89 -11.07
C LYS A 25 -11.53 1.03 -11.10
N THR A 26 -11.01 1.58 -12.21
CA THR A 26 -9.60 1.94 -12.33
C THR A 26 -9.20 2.93 -11.23
N TYR A 27 -8.18 2.57 -10.46
CA TYR A 27 -7.54 3.43 -9.46
C TYR A 27 -6.43 4.26 -10.09
N ALA A 28 -5.55 3.60 -10.85
CA ALA A 28 -4.41 4.21 -11.51
C ALA A 28 -4.13 3.54 -12.86
N TYR A 29 -3.51 4.28 -13.76
CA TYR A 29 -2.91 3.79 -14.99
C TYR A 29 -1.48 4.30 -15.06
N SER A 30 -0.53 3.41 -15.33
CA SER A 30 0.87 3.73 -15.54
C SER A 30 1.14 3.81 -17.03
N ILE A 31 1.64 4.96 -17.48
CA ILE A 31 2.04 5.18 -18.88
C ILE A 31 3.25 4.31 -19.20
N ASP A 32 4.26 4.30 -18.32
CA ASP A 32 5.52 3.58 -18.55
C ASP A 32 5.32 2.05 -18.60
N GLN A 33 4.37 1.53 -17.81
CA GLN A 33 4.08 0.09 -17.76
C GLN A 33 2.97 -0.33 -18.73
N ASP A 34 2.28 0.61 -19.39
CA ASP A 34 1.05 0.43 -20.17
C ASP A 34 0.03 -0.50 -19.46
N LYS A 35 -0.23 -0.20 -18.18
CA LYS A 35 -1.06 -1.05 -17.31
C LYS A 35 -1.97 -0.21 -16.44
N SER A 36 -3.15 -0.75 -16.16
CA SER A 36 -4.06 -0.22 -15.15
C SER A 36 -4.07 -1.09 -13.90
N LEU A 37 -4.45 -0.46 -12.79
CA LEU A 37 -4.72 -1.12 -11.52
C LEU A 37 -6.10 -0.68 -11.04
N THR A 38 -6.99 -1.63 -10.78
CA THR A 38 -8.31 -1.35 -10.18
C THR A 38 -8.23 -1.28 -8.66
N TYR A 39 -9.26 -0.71 -8.02
CA TYR A 39 -9.36 -0.74 -6.55
C TYR A 39 -9.36 -2.16 -5.98
N GLY A 40 -10.05 -3.11 -6.63
CA GLY A 40 -10.06 -4.52 -6.24
C GLY A 40 -8.67 -5.15 -6.31
N GLN A 41 -7.96 -4.93 -7.42
CA GLN A 41 -6.60 -5.44 -7.61
C GLN A 41 -5.62 -4.83 -6.60
N LEU A 42 -5.68 -3.51 -6.38
CA LEU A 42 -4.85 -2.82 -5.39
C LEU A 42 -5.06 -3.38 -3.98
N HIS A 43 -6.31 -3.63 -3.59
CA HIS A 43 -6.62 -4.22 -2.28
C HIS A 43 -6.04 -5.63 -2.13
N VAL A 44 -6.20 -6.48 -3.15
CA VAL A 44 -5.66 -7.84 -3.18
C VAL A 44 -4.14 -7.85 -3.14
N LEU A 45 -3.47 -7.04 -3.97
CA LEU A 45 -2.01 -6.93 -3.99
C LEU A 45 -1.47 -6.39 -2.67
N GLY A 46 -2.11 -5.37 -2.07
CA GLY A 46 -1.73 -4.88 -0.75
C GLY A 46 -1.86 -5.93 0.36
N ASN A 47 -2.89 -6.79 0.30
CA ASN A 47 -3.02 -7.93 1.22
C ASN A 47 -1.92 -8.98 0.99
N ARG A 48 -1.55 -9.24 -0.26
CA ARG A 48 -0.43 -10.13 -0.61
C ARG A 48 0.88 -9.60 -0.05
N MET A 49 1.16 -8.31 -0.22
CA MET A 49 2.37 -7.67 0.34
C MET A 49 2.40 -7.71 1.86
N ALA A 50 1.27 -7.49 2.54
CA ALA A 50 1.21 -7.62 3.99
C ALA A 50 1.55 -9.03 4.47
N ARG A 51 1.10 -10.09 3.78
CA ARG A 51 1.50 -11.47 4.10
C ARG A 51 2.99 -11.68 3.88
N TYR A 52 3.51 -11.23 2.73
CA TYR A 52 4.94 -11.29 2.42
C TYR A 52 5.82 -10.64 3.50
N PHE A 53 5.42 -9.46 4.01
CA PHE A 53 6.15 -8.76 5.07
C PHE A 53 6.03 -9.43 6.43
N ARG A 54 4.84 -9.95 6.77
CA ARG A 54 4.64 -10.72 8.01
C ARG A 54 5.57 -11.93 8.05
N ASP A 55 5.67 -12.65 6.94
CA ASP A 55 6.51 -13.85 6.83
C ASP A 55 8.02 -13.51 6.91
N ARG A 56 8.38 -12.22 6.75
CA ARG A 56 9.72 -11.65 6.96
C ARG A 56 9.91 -11.01 8.34
N GLY A 57 8.91 -11.10 9.21
CA GLY A 57 8.99 -10.61 10.58
C GLY A 57 8.78 -9.11 10.74
N LEU A 58 8.17 -8.42 9.75
CA LEU A 58 7.82 -6.99 9.89
C LEU A 58 6.82 -6.79 11.05
N LYS A 59 7.12 -5.84 11.93
CA LYS A 59 6.33 -5.49 13.11
C LYS A 59 5.93 -4.03 13.11
N ALA A 60 5.03 -3.66 14.03
CA ALA A 60 4.67 -2.28 14.28
C ALA A 60 5.89 -1.45 14.66
N ASN A 61 5.93 -0.21 14.17
CA ASN A 61 7.05 0.75 14.30
C ASN A 61 8.34 0.38 13.55
N ASP A 62 8.41 -0.75 12.85
CA ASP A 62 9.52 -1.02 11.92
C ASP A 62 9.49 -0.03 10.75
N ARG A 63 10.64 0.11 10.09
CA ARG A 63 10.83 1.02 8.95
C ARG A 63 11.20 0.22 7.71
N VAL A 64 10.48 0.44 6.62
CA VAL A 64 10.72 -0.19 5.32
C VAL A 64 11.19 0.86 4.34
N LEU A 65 12.44 0.77 3.90
CA LEU A 65 12.95 1.56 2.78
C LEU A 65 12.40 0.97 1.47
N LEU A 66 11.78 1.82 0.65
CA LEU A 66 11.36 1.49 -0.70
C LEU A 66 12.20 2.31 -1.67
N LEU A 67 13.15 1.63 -2.32
CA LEU A 67 13.95 2.16 -3.41
C LEU A 67 13.41 1.55 -4.71
N SER A 68 12.66 2.34 -5.48
CA SER A 68 11.96 1.90 -6.68
C SER A 68 11.63 3.09 -7.57
N GLU A 69 11.53 2.84 -8.87
CA GLU A 69 10.84 3.74 -9.80
C GLU A 69 9.34 3.86 -9.45
N ASN A 70 8.69 4.87 -10.01
CA ASN A 70 7.24 5.03 -9.91
C ASN A 70 6.55 3.89 -10.65
N SER A 71 5.86 3.03 -9.90
CA SER A 71 5.19 1.83 -10.44
C SER A 71 3.86 1.57 -9.75
N LEU A 72 2.99 0.76 -10.37
CA LEU A 72 1.75 0.33 -9.73
C LEU A 72 2.02 -0.55 -8.49
N GLU A 73 3.10 -1.31 -8.51
CA GLU A 73 3.57 -2.18 -7.42
C GLU A 73 3.94 -1.39 -6.17
N PHE A 74 4.49 -0.18 -6.34
CA PHE A 74 4.80 0.74 -5.24
C PHE A 74 3.57 0.97 -4.33
N MET A 75 2.40 1.17 -4.93
CA MET A 75 1.16 1.44 -4.20
C MET A 75 0.72 0.21 -3.37
N ALA A 76 0.91 -0.99 -3.92
CA ALA A 76 0.64 -2.23 -3.19
C ALA A 76 1.61 -2.43 -2.01
N ILE A 77 2.90 -2.12 -2.19
CA ILE A 77 3.91 -2.17 -1.14
C ILE A 77 3.54 -1.21 -0.01
N PHE A 78 3.24 0.05 -0.34
CA PHE A 78 2.81 1.07 0.61
C PHE A 78 1.65 0.59 1.48
N LEU A 79 0.61 0.05 0.85
CA LEU A 79 -0.56 -0.48 1.56
C LEU A 79 -0.24 -1.75 2.36
N GLY A 80 0.72 -2.57 1.91
CA GLY A 80 1.22 -3.74 2.63
C GLY A 80 1.90 -3.37 3.94
N VAL A 81 2.78 -2.36 3.92
CA VAL A 81 3.49 -1.85 5.12
C VAL A 81 2.50 -1.24 6.12
N GLN A 82 1.55 -0.42 5.64
CA GLN A 82 0.55 0.24 6.48
C GLN A 82 -0.41 -0.70 7.22
N ARG A 83 -0.47 -1.99 6.84
CA ARG A 83 -1.25 -3.02 7.56
C ARG A 83 -0.58 -3.50 8.84
N HIS A 84 0.72 -3.29 8.99
CA HIS A 84 1.50 -3.69 10.17
C HIS A 84 1.75 -2.54 11.15
N GLY A 85 1.30 -1.32 10.84
CA GLY A 85 1.64 -0.14 11.63
C GLY A 85 3.14 0.22 11.54
N ALA A 86 3.79 -0.20 10.45
CA ALA A 86 5.17 0.14 10.12
C ALA A 86 5.21 1.42 9.28
N THR A 87 6.37 2.07 9.26
CA THR A 87 6.61 3.29 8.47
C THR A 87 7.31 2.92 7.17
N ILE A 88 6.81 3.44 6.05
CA ILE A 88 7.51 3.37 4.77
C ILE A 88 8.35 4.63 4.57
N ALA A 89 9.58 4.46 4.10
CA ALA A 89 10.48 5.53 3.70
C ALA A 89 10.79 5.34 2.21
N THR A 90 10.40 6.29 1.38
CA THR A 90 10.55 6.19 -0.07
C THR A 90 11.80 6.94 -0.49
N ALA A 91 12.68 6.28 -1.25
CA ALA A 91 13.88 6.89 -1.81
C ALA A 91 13.75 6.94 -3.34
N ASN A 92 14.11 8.08 -3.92
CA ASN A 92 14.22 8.20 -5.37
C ASN A 92 15.39 7.33 -5.86
N VAL A 93 15.18 6.61 -6.96
CA VAL A 93 16.24 5.84 -7.62
C VAL A 93 17.23 6.74 -8.37
N GLU A 94 16.80 7.93 -8.79
CA GLU A 94 17.65 8.97 -9.35
C GLU A 94 18.24 9.83 -8.23
N MET A 95 19.15 9.25 -7.44
CA MET A 95 20.04 10.04 -6.58
C MET A 95 21.30 10.35 -7.38
N ASN A 96 21.25 11.41 -8.19
CA ASN A 96 22.43 12.02 -8.81
C ASN A 96 22.38 13.54 -8.62
#